data_AF-A0A0T6YQD1-F1
#
_entry.id   AF-A0A0T6YQD1-F1
#
_cell.length_a   1.000
_cell.length_b   1.000
_cell.length_c   1.000
_cell.angle_alpha   90.00
_cell.angle_beta   90.00
_cell.angle_gamma   90.00
#
_symmetry.space_group_name_H-M   'P 1'
#
loop_
_entity.id
_entity.type
_entity.pdbx_description
1 polymer ?
#
loop_
_entity_poly.entity_id
_entity_poly.type
_entity_poly.pdbx_seq_one_letter_code
_entity_poly.pdbx_strand_id
1 'polypeptide(L)'
;MISTRTARTLSIAAFAAAFAGVAAAQAQETDKDKATIVVAGEGRATVAPDMAVLQLSVVKDAKTAREALDANNKAMAEVLKALRADGIADRDLQTSGFSVNPQYNYPTNTDGGNRPPELIGYQVVNGVSVRVRDLAKLGEIVDKSVTLGVNQGGGVQFTNDKPEGVITEARKAAVADAIVKAKVLAEAAGVSIGKILNISEQGFRPEPVPMMRAGMAKEYAADAVPVATGENSYNVTVNVTFEIKQ
;
A
#
# COMPACT_ATOMS: atom_id res chain seq x y z
N MET A 1 -29.51 -91.64 44.13
CA MET A 1 -30.27 -91.11 42.99
C MET A 1 -31.20 -90.02 43.49
N ILE A 2 -30.71 -88.78 43.70
CA ILE A 2 -31.52 -87.60 44.01
C ILE A 2 -30.80 -86.40 43.36
N SER A 3 -31.46 -85.81 42.37
CA SER A 3 -30.92 -84.79 41.46
C SER A 3 -30.94 -83.39 42.08
N THR A 4 -29.91 -82.62 41.76
CA THR A 4 -29.52 -81.32 42.33
C THR A 4 -30.35 -80.15 41.82
N ARG A 5 -30.47 -79.15 42.70
CA ARG A 5 -31.38 -78.01 42.66
C ARG A 5 -31.04 -76.91 41.63
N THR A 6 -32.11 -76.19 41.35
CA THR A 6 -32.36 -75.02 40.52
C THR A 6 -31.72 -73.69 40.97
N ALA A 7 -31.53 -72.83 39.95
CA ALA A 7 -31.72 -71.37 39.88
C ALA A 7 -30.61 -70.40 40.33
N ARG A 8 -30.16 -69.57 39.37
CA ARG A 8 -30.04 -68.09 39.46
C ARG A 8 -29.76 -67.48 38.07
N THR A 9 -30.75 -66.81 37.48
CA THR A 9 -30.81 -65.35 37.20
C THR A 9 -29.75 -64.80 36.24
N LEU A 10 -30.16 -64.32 35.06
CA LEU A 10 -29.84 -62.99 34.48
C LEU A 10 -30.37 -62.89 33.04
N SER A 11 -30.72 -61.67 32.61
CA SER A 11 -30.81 -61.18 31.21
C SER A 11 -32.18 -60.71 30.75
N ILE A 12 -32.69 -59.62 31.34
CA ILE A 12 -33.63 -58.70 30.66
C ILE A 12 -33.22 -57.27 31.03
N ALA A 13 -32.19 -56.71 30.40
CA ALA A 13 -31.82 -55.29 30.56
C ALA A 13 -30.84 -54.75 29.48
N ALA A 14 -30.90 -55.19 28.22
CA ALA A 14 -29.88 -54.78 27.24
C ALA A 14 -30.39 -54.47 25.81
N PHE A 15 -31.69 -54.19 25.61
CA PHE A 15 -32.19 -53.89 24.26
C PHE A 15 -32.98 -52.58 24.11
N ALA A 16 -33.05 -51.74 25.14
CA ALA A 16 -33.73 -50.43 25.07
C ALA A 16 -32.77 -49.21 25.05
N ALA A 17 -31.46 -49.42 25.19
CA ALA A 17 -30.49 -48.32 25.29
C ALA A 17 -29.79 -47.97 23.95
N ALA A 18 -30.05 -48.70 22.87
CA ALA A 18 -29.39 -48.48 21.58
C ALA A 18 -30.12 -47.49 20.65
N PHE A 19 -31.37 -47.12 20.94
CA PHE A 19 -32.15 -46.19 20.10
C PHE A 19 -32.18 -44.74 20.61
N ALA A 20 -31.70 -44.48 21.84
CA ALA A 20 -31.66 -43.12 22.38
C ALA A 20 -30.40 -42.32 21.99
N GLY A 21 -29.35 -42.99 21.51
CA GLY A 21 -28.06 -42.35 21.18
C GLY A 21 -27.99 -41.69 19.80
N VAL A 22 -28.89 -42.02 18.87
CA VAL A 22 -28.83 -41.52 17.48
C VAL A 22 -29.55 -40.18 17.30
N ALA A 23 -30.46 -39.81 18.21
CA ALA A 23 -31.18 -38.54 18.13
C ALA A 23 -30.38 -37.32 18.64
N ALA A 24 -29.32 -37.54 19.42
CA ALA A 24 -28.49 -36.46 19.98
C ALA A 24 -27.31 -36.04 19.08
N ALA A 25 -27.06 -36.76 17.99
CA ALA A 25 -25.92 -36.51 17.09
C ALA A 25 -26.28 -35.68 15.83
N GLN A 26 -27.53 -35.22 15.69
CA GLN A 26 -27.96 -34.32 14.61
C GLN A 26 -28.42 -32.94 15.10
N ALA A 27 -27.86 -32.47 16.22
CA ALA A 27 -27.71 -31.04 16.46
C ALA A 27 -26.38 -30.58 15.85
N GLN A 28 -26.18 -30.89 14.57
CA GLN A 28 -25.27 -30.11 13.75
C GLN A 28 -26.01 -28.78 13.62
N GLU A 29 -25.53 -27.76 14.34
CA GLU A 29 -26.00 -26.38 14.22
C GLU A 29 -26.09 -26.06 12.74
N THR A 30 -27.30 -26.18 12.20
CA THR A 30 -27.65 -25.61 10.92
C THR A 30 -27.71 -24.15 11.26
N ASP A 31 -26.56 -23.49 11.11
CA ASP A 31 -26.50 -22.05 10.98
C ASP A 31 -27.56 -21.73 9.92
N LYS A 32 -28.75 -21.31 10.37
CA LYS A 32 -29.84 -20.99 9.46
C LYS A 32 -29.24 -19.92 8.56
N ASP A 33 -29.05 -20.22 7.28
CA ASP A 33 -28.63 -19.25 6.28
C ASP A 33 -29.55 -18.05 6.39
N LYS A 34 -29.13 -17.06 7.19
CA LYS A 34 -29.89 -15.85 7.38
C LYS A 34 -29.91 -15.19 6.02
N ALA A 35 -31.08 -14.83 5.53
CA ALA A 35 -31.16 -14.05 4.31
C ALA A 35 -30.36 -12.74 4.54
N THR A 36 -29.41 -12.45 3.66
CA THR A 36 -28.50 -11.31 3.82
C THR A 36 -28.46 -10.44 2.58
N ILE A 37 -28.12 -9.17 2.79
CA ILE A 37 -27.70 -8.24 1.74
C ILE A 37 -26.21 -7.99 1.93
N VAL A 38 -25.42 -8.30 0.91
CA VAL A 38 -23.97 -8.04 0.89
C VAL A 38 -23.69 -6.93 -0.10
N VAL A 39 -23.04 -5.87 0.36
CA VAL A 39 -22.70 -4.70 -0.46
C VAL A 39 -21.26 -4.27 -0.25
N ALA A 40 -20.67 -3.70 -1.30
CA ALA A 40 -19.42 -2.97 -1.23
C ALA A 40 -19.72 -1.46 -1.15
N GLY A 41 -19.31 -0.85 -0.05
CA GLY A 41 -19.34 0.59 0.15
C GLY A 41 -18.00 1.22 -0.20
N GLU A 42 -18.04 2.37 -0.87
CA GLU A 42 -16.86 3.13 -1.25
C GLU A 42 -16.87 4.50 -0.58
N GLY A 43 -15.73 4.90 -0.04
CA GLY A 43 -15.56 6.17 0.63
C GLY A 43 -14.32 6.88 0.13
N ARG A 44 -14.43 8.19 -0.01
CA ARG A 44 -13.35 9.05 -0.49
C ARG A 44 -13.27 10.29 0.40
N ALA A 45 -12.04 10.68 0.72
CA ALA A 45 -11.77 11.98 1.31
C ALA A 45 -10.50 12.58 0.68
N THR A 46 -10.50 13.89 0.49
CA THR A 46 -9.38 14.63 -0.10
C THR A 46 -8.72 15.54 0.93
N VAL A 47 -7.43 15.80 0.75
CA VAL A 47 -6.65 16.72 1.56
C VAL A 47 -5.52 17.31 0.71
N ALA A 48 -5.16 18.57 0.96
CA ALA A 48 -3.96 19.14 0.35
C ALA A 48 -2.71 18.41 0.88
N PRO A 49 -1.69 18.14 0.05
CA PRO A 49 -0.43 17.58 0.54
C PRO A 49 0.27 18.57 1.49
N ASP A 50 0.93 18.02 2.51
CA ASP A 50 1.73 18.77 3.49
C ASP A 50 3.24 18.51 3.33
N MET A 51 3.62 17.56 2.48
CA MET A 51 4.99 17.15 2.27
C MET A 51 5.20 16.66 0.84
N ALA A 52 6.45 16.71 0.36
CA ALA A 52 6.87 16.04 -0.86
C ALA A 52 7.96 15.02 -0.56
N VAL A 53 7.96 13.92 -1.32
CA VAL A 53 9.08 12.98 -1.39
C VAL A 53 9.81 13.22 -2.70
N LEU A 54 11.07 13.62 -2.59
CA LEU A 54 11.98 13.77 -3.71
C LEU A 54 12.85 12.54 -3.86
N GLN A 55 13.02 12.08 -5.09
CA GLN A 55 13.97 11.03 -5.43
C GLN A 55 15.13 11.64 -6.21
N LEU A 56 16.30 11.68 -5.58
CA LEU A 56 17.53 12.26 -6.15
C LEU A 56 18.56 11.16 -6.31
N SER A 57 19.32 11.15 -7.41
CA SER A 57 20.38 10.18 -7.66
C SER A 57 21.65 10.84 -8.19
N VAL A 58 22.77 10.39 -7.66
CA VAL A 58 24.10 10.70 -8.15
C VAL A 58 24.62 9.48 -8.91
N VAL A 59 25.01 9.69 -10.16
CA VAL A 59 25.64 8.68 -11.02
C VAL A 59 27.07 9.09 -11.34
N LYS A 60 28.01 8.16 -11.17
CA LYS A 60 29.42 8.34 -11.53
C LYS A 60 29.93 7.12 -12.28
N ASP A 61 30.67 7.39 -13.36
CA ASP A 61 31.33 6.37 -14.16
C ASP A 61 32.86 6.46 -13.98
N ALA A 62 33.54 5.32 -13.97
CA ALA A 62 35.00 5.26 -14.02
C ALA A 62 35.48 3.96 -14.66
N LYS A 63 36.80 3.86 -14.91
CA LYS A 63 37.41 2.65 -15.48
C LYS A 63 37.35 1.47 -14.51
N THR A 64 37.40 1.74 -13.21
CA THR A 64 37.29 0.71 -12.16
C THR A 64 36.10 0.98 -11.24
N ALA A 65 35.55 -0.09 -10.66
CA ALA A 65 34.47 0.03 -9.69
C ALA A 65 34.86 0.85 -8.46
N ARG A 66 36.13 0.77 -8.01
CA ARG A 66 36.63 1.51 -6.85
C ARG A 66 36.66 3.01 -7.10
N GLU A 67 37.21 3.44 -8.23
CA GLU A 67 37.25 4.86 -8.61
C GLU A 67 35.84 5.44 -8.76
N ALA A 68 34.92 4.69 -9.40
CA ALA A 68 33.53 5.13 -9.57
C ALA A 68 32.83 5.28 -8.21
N LEU A 69 33.06 4.35 -7.28
CA LEU A 69 32.50 4.37 -5.93
C LEU A 69 33.08 5.52 -5.09
N ASP A 70 34.39 5.76 -5.13
CA ASP A 70 35.02 6.88 -4.42
C ASP A 70 34.47 8.23 -4.89
N ALA A 71 34.37 8.42 -6.22
CA ALA A 71 33.80 9.62 -6.80
C ALA A 71 32.33 9.80 -6.41
N ASN A 72 31.56 8.71 -6.40
CA ASN A 72 30.15 8.73 -6.01
C ASN A 72 29.98 9.08 -4.53
N ASN A 73 30.72 8.43 -3.63
CA ASN A 73 30.66 8.67 -2.19
C ASN A 73 30.99 10.12 -1.83
N LYS A 74 32.01 10.70 -2.47
CA LYS A 74 32.38 12.10 -2.28
C LYS A 74 31.24 13.04 -2.71
N ALA A 75 30.67 12.81 -3.89
CA ALA A 75 29.57 13.64 -4.39
C ALA A 75 28.31 13.51 -3.50
N MET A 76 27.95 12.29 -3.10
CA MET A 76 26.79 12.06 -2.22
C MET A 76 26.98 12.68 -0.84
N ALA A 77 28.20 12.66 -0.29
CA ALA A 77 28.49 13.32 0.99
C ALA A 77 28.21 14.83 0.94
N GLU A 78 28.60 15.50 -0.16
CA GLU A 78 28.30 16.93 -0.35
C GLU A 78 26.80 17.19 -0.52
N VAL A 79 26.07 16.35 -1.26
CA VAL A 79 24.60 16.44 -1.39
C VAL A 79 23.93 16.33 -0.02
N LEU A 80 24.25 15.28 0.76
CA LEU A 80 23.67 15.08 2.08
C LEU A 80 24.03 16.21 3.06
N LYS A 81 25.22 16.78 2.95
CA LYS A 81 25.64 17.93 3.76
C LYS A 81 24.83 19.19 3.42
N ALA A 82 24.62 19.46 2.13
CA ALA A 82 23.81 20.59 1.70
C ALA A 82 22.33 20.46 2.12
N LEU A 83 21.73 19.29 1.94
CA LEU A 83 20.34 19.04 2.37
C LEU A 83 20.16 19.26 3.88
N ARG A 84 21.13 18.86 4.69
CA ARG A 84 21.13 19.16 6.14
C ARG A 84 21.25 20.65 6.42
N ALA A 85 22.10 21.36 5.70
CA ALA A 85 22.26 22.80 5.84
C ALA A 85 20.97 23.57 5.49
N ASP A 86 20.17 23.05 4.56
CA ASP A 86 18.85 23.59 4.20
C ASP A 86 17.75 23.21 5.22
N GLY A 87 18.10 22.46 6.25
CA GLY A 87 17.23 22.11 7.38
C GLY A 87 16.51 20.77 7.24
N ILE A 88 16.90 19.92 6.29
CA ILE A 88 16.36 18.56 6.21
C ILE A 88 16.97 17.71 7.34
N ALA A 89 16.11 17.10 8.15
CA ALA A 89 16.53 16.25 9.26
C ALA A 89 17.03 14.89 8.76
N ASP A 90 17.94 14.24 9.49
CA ASP A 90 18.46 12.91 9.12
C ASP A 90 17.36 11.86 8.97
N ARG A 91 16.30 11.93 9.78
CA ARG A 91 15.14 11.02 9.65
C ARG A 91 14.45 11.15 8.29
N ASP A 92 14.54 12.31 7.65
CA ASP A 92 13.90 12.64 6.39
C ASP A 92 14.81 12.35 5.19
N LEU A 93 16.01 11.79 5.42
CA LEU A 93 16.97 11.35 4.40
C LEU A 93 17.13 9.84 4.45
N GLN A 94 16.91 9.17 3.32
CA GLN A 94 17.08 7.72 3.23
C GLN A 94 17.79 7.35 1.92
N THR A 95 18.95 6.67 2.02
CA THR A 95 19.61 6.10 0.85
C THR A 95 18.72 5.07 0.16
N SER A 96 18.74 5.07 -1.17
CA SER A 96 17.88 4.25 -2.02
C SER A 96 18.59 3.92 -3.33
N GLY A 97 18.34 2.76 -3.93
CA GLY A 97 18.80 2.48 -5.30
C GLY A 97 20.33 2.48 -5.48
N PHE A 98 21.10 2.16 -4.43
CA PHE A 98 22.54 2.00 -4.56
C PHE A 98 22.88 0.77 -5.41
N SER A 99 23.68 0.96 -6.46
CA SER A 99 24.13 -0.13 -7.34
C SER A 99 25.47 0.19 -7.99
N VAL A 100 26.22 -0.87 -8.32
CA VAL A 100 27.46 -0.81 -9.10
C VAL A 100 27.31 -1.72 -10.30
N ASN A 101 27.29 -1.14 -11.49
CA ASN A 101 26.96 -1.84 -12.73
C ASN A 101 28.17 -1.79 -13.70
N PRO A 102 28.65 -2.93 -14.22
CA PRO A 102 29.63 -2.93 -15.29
C PRO A 102 29.03 -2.30 -16.55
N GLN A 103 29.84 -1.54 -17.29
CA GLN A 103 29.47 -0.91 -18.55
C GLN A 103 30.18 -1.62 -19.69
N TYR A 104 29.44 -2.06 -20.70
CA TYR A 104 29.96 -2.81 -21.84
C TYR A 104 29.74 -2.03 -23.14
N ASN A 105 30.73 -2.05 -24.02
CA ASN A 105 30.59 -1.67 -25.41
C ASN A 105 30.23 -2.91 -26.24
N TYR A 106 29.24 -2.77 -27.11
CA TYR A 106 28.77 -3.83 -28.01
C TYR A 106 29.15 -3.42 -29.44
N PRO A 107 30.33 -3.83 -29.94
CA PRO A 107 30.76 -3.44 -31.28
C PRO A 107 29.79 -3.95 -32.34
N THR A 108 29.34 -3.06 -33.24
CA THR A 108 28.49 -3.43 -34.37
C THR A 108 29.28 -4.26 -35.38
N ASN A 109 28.77 -5.45 -35.72
CA ASN A 109 29.42 -6.33 -36.68
C ASN A 109 28.91 -6.03 -38.09
N THR A 110 29.71 -5.33 -38.88
CA THR A 110 29.45 -5.12 -40.32
C THR A 110 29.80 -6.33 -41.19
N ASP A 111 30.59 -7.28 -40.67
CA ASP A 111 31.19 -8.37 -41.45
C ASP A 111 30.58 -9.76 -41.14
N GLY A 112 29.40 -9.81 -40.51
CA GLY A 112 28.72 -11.07 -40.16
C GLY A 112 29.33 -11.87 -39.00
N GLY A 113 30.39 -11.37 -38.36
CA GLY A 113 30.96 -11.96 -37.14
C GLY A 113 30.11 -11.68 -35.89
N ASN A 114 30.31 -12.46 -34.82
CA ASN A 114 29.77 -12.18 -33.49
C ASN A 114 30.93 -11.85 -32.54
N ARG A 115 31.21 -10.57 -32.31
CA ARG A 115 32.23 -10.12 -31.35
C ARG A 115 31.65 -10.08 -29.92
N PRO A 116 32.40 -10.54 -28.90
CA PRO A 116 31.95 -10.46 -27.52
C PRO A 116 31.89 -9.00 -27.03
N PRO A 117 31.05 -8.68 -26.04
CA PRO A 117 31.01 -7.36 -25.42
C PRO A 117 32.32 -7.03 -24.71
N GLU A 118 32.76 -5.79 -24.84
CA GLU A 118 33.99 -5.28 -24.23
C GLU A 118 33.66 -4.46 -22.98
N LEU A 119 34.19 -4.84 -21.82
CA LEU A 119 34.03 -4.04 -20.60
C LEU A 119 34.77 -2.71 -20.76
N ILE A 120 34.04 -1.60 -20.67
CA ILE A 120 34.59 -0.24 -20.83
C ILE A 120 34.67 0.54 -19.52
N GLY A 121 34.04 0.05 -18.44
CA GLY A 121 34.12 0.65 -17.12
C GLY A 121 33.02 0.19 -16.18
N TYR A 122 32.77 0.99 -15.15
CA TYR A 122 31.77 0.75 -14.13
C TYR A 122 31.01 2.04 -13.85
N GLN A 123 29.70 1.89 -13.65
CA GLN A 123 28.80 2.93 -13.22
C GLN A 123 28.35 2.67 -11.80
N VAL A 124 28.43 3.68 -10.94
CA VAL A 124 27.83 3.64 -9.59
C VAL A 124 26.65 4.60 -9.57
N VAL A 125 25.49 4.06 -9.22
CA VAL A 125 24.27 4.82 -8.95
C VAL A 125 24.07 4.82 -7.43
N ASN A 126 23.79 5.98 -6.88
CA ASN A 126 23.45 6.13 -5.46
C ASN A 126 22.32 7.15 -5.35
N GLY A 127 21.16 6.70 -4.90
CA GLY A 127 19.99 7.53 -4.69
C GLY A 127 19.79 7.91 -3.24
N VAL A 128 19.07 9.01 -3.03
CA VAL A 128 18.52 9.42 -1.74
C VAL A 128 17.07 9.83 -1.93
N SER A 129 16.21 9.26 -1.08
CA SER A 129 14.84 9.69 -0.88
C SER A 129 14.83 10.79 0.19
N VAL A 130 14.25 11.94 -0.15
CA VAL A 130 14.24 13.13 0.70
C VAL A 130 12.79 13.53 1.00
N ARG A 131 12.44 13.56 2.27
CA ARG A 131 11.13 14.04 2.75
C ARG A 131 11.19 15.54 3.03
N VAL A 132 10.53 16.32 2.18
CA VAL A 132 10.47 17.78 2.26
C VAL A 132 9.14 18.19 2.86
N ARG A 133 9.14 18.48 4.16
CA ARG A 133 7.97 18.86 4.96
C ARG A 133 7.58 20.33 4.84
N ASP A 134 8.50 21.15 4.36
CA ASP A 134 8.27 22.55 4.04
C ASP A 134 8.22 22.69 2.52
N LEU A 135 7.00 22.58 1.96
CA LEU A 135 6.78 22.64 0.52
C LEU A 135 7.21 23.98 -0.10
N ALA A 136 7.30 25.07 0.69
CA ALA A 136 7.77 26.36 0.19
C ALA A 136 9.27 26.32 -0.18
N LYS A 137 10.05 25.45 0.47
CA LYS A 137 11.48 25.25 0.19
C LYS A 137 11.75 24.26 -0.93
N LEU A 138 10.71 23.59 -1.45
CA LEU A 138 10.87 22.50 -2.39
C LEU A 138 11.59 22.93 -3.67
N GLY A 139 11.20 24.08 -4.25
CA GLY A 139 11.82 24.61 -5.46
C GLY A 139 13.32 24.88 -5.27
N GLU A 140 13.68 25.52 -4.15
CA GLU A 140 15.08 25.81 -3.81
C GLU A 140 15.90 24.53 -3.60
N ILE A 141 15.34 23.52 -2.93
CA ILE A 141 16.00 22.23 -2.70
C ILE A 141 16.25 21.50 -4.03
N VAL A 142 15.28 21.51 -4.94
CA VAL A 142 15.42 20.90 -6.27
C VAL A 142 16.54 21.59 -7.05
N ASP A 143 16.55 22.93 -7.09
CA ASP A 143 17.51 23.72 -7.86
C ASP A 143 18.96 23.55 -7.34
N LYS A 144 19.14 23.56 -6.01
CA LYS A 144 20.42 23.25 -5.37
C LYS A 144 20.89 21.84 -5.64
N SER A 145 19.98 20.85 -5.63
CA SER A 145 20.32 19.45 -5.88
C SER A 145 20.93 19.25 -7.26
N VAL A 146 20.38 19.90 -8.29
CA VAL A 146 20.92 19.90 -9.66
C VAL A 146 22.35 20.48 -9.68
N THR A 147 22.56 21.60 -8.99
CA THR A 147 23.88 22.27 -8.91
C THR A 147 24.95 21.40 -8.23
N LEU A 148 24.54 20.55 -7.26
CA LEU A 148 25.44 19.66 -6.50
C LEU A 148 25.76 18.34 -7.21
N GLY A 149 25.32 18.19 -8.47
CA GLY A 149 25.66 17.03 -9.29
C GLY A 149 24.71 15.84 -9.13
N VAL A 150 23.52 16.04 -8.57
CA VAL A 150 22.38 15.14 -8.81
C VAL A 150 22.06 15.21 -10.30
N ASN A 151 22.25 14.10 -10.98
CA ASN A 151 22.18 14.02 -12.45
C ASN A 151 21.18 12.98 -12.95
N GLN A 152 20.53 12.26 -12.03
CA GLN A 152 19.36 11.44 -12.29
C GLN A 152 18.32 11.65 -11.19
N GLY A 153 17.05 11.45 -11.53
CA GLY A 153 15.92 11.66 -10.62
C GLY A 153 15.05 12.85 -11.03
N GLY A 154 14.37 13.46 -10.07
CA GLY A 154 13.41 14.55 -10.31
C GLY A 154 11.94 14.14 -10.20
N GLY A 155 11.66 12.90 -9.78
CA GLY A 155 10.33 12.51 -9.34
C GLY A 155 9.97 13.26 -8.06
N VAL A 156 8.93 14.07 -8.13
CA VAL A 156 8.32 14.73 -6.97
C VAL A 156 7.00 14.05 -6.69
N GLN A 157 6.89 13.40 -5.52
CA GLN A 157 5.62 12.84 -5.07
C GLN A 157 5.07 13.70 -3.92
N PHE A 158 3.97 14.41 -4.16
CA PHE A 158 3.26 15.10 -3.09
C PHE A 158 2.48 14.09 -2.25
N THR A 159 2.55 14.23 -0.93
CA THR A 159 1.95 13.29 0.03
C THR A 159 1.58 14.00 1.33
N ASN A 160 1.07 13.23 2.28
CA ASN A 160 0.73 13.69 3.62
C ASN A 160 1.50 12.86 4.64
N ASP A 161 2.17 13.51 5.59
CA ASP A 161 2.92 12.82 6.66
C ASP A 161 1.99 12.06 7.62
N LYS A 162 0.76 12.57 7.82
CA LYS A 162 -0.25 12.00 8.72
C LYS A 162 -1.62 11.87 8.06
N PRO A 163 -1.82 10.88 7.17
CA PRO A 163 -3.06 10.71 6.44
C PRO A 163 -4.17 10.02 7.25
N GLU A 164 -3.91 9.60 8.50
CA GLU A 164 -4.84 8.78 9.28
C GLU A 164 -6.19 9.47 9.52
N GLY A 165 -6.16 10.80 9.68
CA GLY A 165 -7.38 11.61 9.84
C GLY A 165 -8.26 11.55 8.58
N VAL A 166 -7.68 11.87 7.42
CA VAL A 166 -8.43 11.85 6.14
C VAL A 166 -8.86 10.43 5.75
N ILE A 167 -8.05 9.41 6.03
CA ILE A 167 -8.42 8.00 5.83
C ILE A 167 -9.60 7.62 6.74
N THR A 168 -9.64 8.12 7.98
CA THR A 168 -10.77 7.88 8.89
C THR A 168 -12.07 8.48 8.35
N GLU A 169 -12.02 9.66 7.75
CA GLU A 169 -13.19 10.27 7.09
C GLU A 169 -13.61 9.46 5.85
N ALA A 170 -12.67 9.00 5.03
CA ALA A 170 -12.97 8.10 3.92
C ALA A 170 -13.63 6.79 4.39
N ARG A 171 -13.17 6.21 5.52
CA ARG A 171 -13.76 5.00 6.11
C ARG A 171 -15.21 5.21 6.56
N LYS A 172 -15.49 6.34 7.24
CA LYS A 172 -16.86 6.70 7.63
C LYS A 172 -17.77 6.84 6.40
N ALA A 173 -17.27 7.49 5.35
CA ALA A 173 -17.99 7.63 4.08
C ALA A 173 -18.28 6.27 3.43
N ALA A 174 -17.32 5.33 3.45
CA ALA A 174 -17.49 4.00 2.87
C ALA A 174 -18.60 3.19 3.57
N VAL A 175 -18.64 3.24 4.90
CA VAL A 175 -19.71 2.58 5.68
C VAL A 175 -21.07 3.25 5.42
N ALA A 176 -21.12 4.58 5.36
CA ALA A 176 -22.35 5.29 5.04
C ALA A 176 -22.88 4.93 3.63
N ASP A 177 -22.00 4.85 2.64
CA ASP A 177 -22.33 4.42 1.27
C ASP A 177 -22.85 2.98 1.23
N ALA A 178 -22.22 2.04 1.94
CA ALA A 178 -22.72 0.67 2.08
C ALA A 178 -24.14 0.63 2.66
N ILE A 179 -24.41 1.42 3.70
CA ILE A 179 -25.75 1.50 4.32
C ILE A 179 -26.78 2.02 3.31
N VAL A 180 -26.46 3.05 2.54
CA VAL A 180 -27.35 3.59 1.50
C VAL A 180 -27.63 2.54 0.42
N LYS A 181 -26.60 1.88 -0.11
CA LYS A 181 -26.74 0.82 -1.11
C LYS A 181 -27.61 -0.34 -0.61
N ALA A 182 -27.39 -0.79 0.62
CA ALA A 182 -28.18 -1.88 1.20
C ALA A 182 -29.66 -1.50 1.36
N LYS A 183 -29.96 -0.25 1.76
CA LYS A 183 -31.35 0.24 1.84
C LYS A 183 -32.04 0.23 0.47
N VAL A 184 -31.37 0.70 -0.58
CA VAL A 184 -31.91 0.70 -1.94
C VAL A 184 -32.22 -0.72 -2.42
N LEU A 185 -31.30 -1.67 -2.18
CA LEU A 185 -31.52 -3.07 -2.55
C LEU A 185 -32.68 -3.70 -1.77
N ALA A 186 -32.79 -3.42 -0.47
CA ALA A 186 -33.88 -3.93 0.35
C ALA A 186 -35.24 -3.39 -0.10
N GLU A 187 -35.34 -2.09 -0.34
CA GLU A 187 -36.56 -1.43 -0.83
C GLU A 187 -37.00 -2.02 -2.18
N ALA A 188 -36.07 -2.18 -3.13
CA ALA A 188 -36.35 -2.78 -4.43
C ALA A 188 -36.81 -4.25 -4.33
N ALA A 189 -36.37 -4.97 -3.31
CA ALA A 189 -36.76 -6.35 -3.04
C ALA A 189 -38.01 -6.48 -2.15
N GLY A 190 -38.61 -5.38 -1.71
CA GLY A 190 -39.80 -5.39 -0.83
C GLY A 190 -39.51 -5.89 0.59
N VAL A 191 -38.27 -5.77 1.06
CA VAL A 191 -37.84 -6.18 2.40
C VAL A 191 -37.18 -5.00 3.15
N SER A 192 -36.80 -5.20 4.41
CA SER A 192 -36.09 -4.18 5.19
C SER A 192 -34.70 -4.66 5.64
N ILE A 193 -33.75 -3.73 5.82
CA ILE A 193 -32.44 -4.08 6.35
C ILE A 193 -32.48 -4.30 7.88
N GLY A 194 -31.76 -5.32 8.33
CA GLY A 194 -31.58 -5.72 9.71
C GLY A 194 -30.25 -5.24 10.31
N LYS A 195 -29.73 -6.00 11.27
CA LYS A 195 -28.43 -5.69 11.90
C LYS A 195 -27.29 -5.94 10.92
N ILE A 196 -26.18 -5.23 11.13
CA ILE A 196 -24.92 -5.57 10.46
C ILE A 196 -24.39 -6.86 11.09
N LEU A 197 -24.15 -7.87 10.25
CA LEU A 197 -23.60 -9.17 10.65
C LEU A 197 -22.08 -9.20 10.50
N ASN A 198 -21.55 -8.52 9.50
CA ASN A 198 -20.12 -8.47 9.23
C ASN A 198 -19.73 -7.14 8.56
N ILE A 199 -18.57 -6.60 8.94
CA ILE A 199 -17.89 -5.50 8.25
C ILE A 199 -16.45 -5.95 8.01
N SER A 200 -16.02 -5.91 6.76
CA SER A 200 -14.64 -6.18 6.37
C SER A 200 -14.10 -5.02 5.54
N GLU A 201 -13.02 -4.42 5.99
CA GLU A 201 -12.26 -3.43 5.22
C GLU A 201 -11.16 -4.16 4.44
N GLN A 202 -10.94 -3.78 3.19
CA GLN A 202 -9.82 -4.33 2.42
C GLN A 202 -8.50 -4.00 3.13
N GLY A 203 -7.67 -5.00 3.40
CA GLY A 203 -6.49 -4.89 4.28
C GLY A 203 -5.30 -4.09 3.74
N PHE A 204 -5.44 -3.37 2.63
CA PHE A 204 -4.39 -2.52 2.10
C PHE A 204 -4.53 -1.10 2.65
N ARG A 205 -3.43 -0.51 3.14
CA ARG A 205 -3.43 0.89 3.60
C ARG A 205 -3.71 1.80 2.41
N PRO A 206 -4.74 2.66 2.43
CA PRO A 206 -5.01 3.57 1.32
C PRO A 206 -3.82 4.48 1.05
N GLU A 207 -3.28 4.41 -0.16
CA GLU A 207 -2.25 5.33 -0.66
C GLU A 207 -2.91 6.57 -1.28
N PRO A 208 -2.24 7.74 -1.23
CA PRO A 208 -2.76 8.95 -1.86
C PRO A 208 -2.82 8.77 -3.39
N VAL A 209 -3.96 9.12 -3.96
CA VAL A 209 -4.12 9.28 -5.41
C VAL A 209 -4.03 10.78 -5.73
N PRO A 210 -3.00 11.23 -6.48
CA PRO A 210 -2.90 12.63 -6.90
C PRO A 210 -4.09 13.02 -7.78
N MET A 211 -4.77 14.10 -7.42
CA MET A 211 -5.82 14.72 -8.24
C MET A 211 -5.29 15.98 -8.90
N MET A 212 -5.23 15.95 -10.23
CA MET A 212 -4.98 17.16 -11.02
C MET A 212 -6.23 18.03 -11.01
N ARG A 213 -6.21 19.14 -10.27
CA ARG A 213 -7.20 20.20 -10.45
C ARG A 213 -6.89 20.92 -11.75
N ALA A 214 -7.77 20.80 -12.75
CA ALA A 214 -7.73 21.64 -13.93
C ALA A 214 -7.95 23.10 -13.49
N GLY A 215 -6.91 23.94 -13.57
CA GLY A 215 -7.05 25.40 -13.46
C GLY A 215 -6.29 26.16 -12.38
N MET A 216 -5.20 25.65 -11.80
CA MET A 216 -4.37 26.42 -10.85
C MET A 216 -2.99 26.75 -11.42
N ALA A 217 -2.97 27.58 -12.46
CA ALA A 217 -1.77 28.32 -12.86
C ALA A 217 -1.79 29.67 -12.13
N LYS A 218 -1.23 29.72 -10.92
CA LYS A 218 -0.84 31.01 -10.31
C LYS A 218 0.51 31.41 -10.90
N GLU A 219 0.68 32.69 -11.22
CA GLU A 219 1.96 33.27 -11.63
C GLU A 219 3.07 32.87 -10.66
N TYR A 220 4.08 32.17 -11.17
CA TYR A 220 5.29 31.82 -10.43
C TYR A 220 6.35 32.89 -10.70
N ALA A 221 7.11 33.26 -9.66
CA ALA A 221 8.27 34.13 -9.80
C ALA A 221 9.33 33.48 -10.71
N ALA A 222 10.04 34.30 -11.50
CA ALA A 222 10.85 33.86 -12.64
C ALA A 222 12.11 33.03 -12.30
N ASP A 223 12.48 32.91 -11.02
CA ASP A 223 13.78 32.35 -10.60
C ASP A 223 13.68 31.02 -9.83
N ALA A 224 12.49 30.40 -9.71
CA ALA A 224 12.33 29.10 -9.04
C ALA A 224 11.44 28.15 -9.83
N VAL A 225 11.69 26.84 -9.72
CA VAL A 225 10.86 25.80 -10.35
C VAL A 225 9.40 25.96 -9.89
N PRO A 226 8.44 26.19 -10.80
CA PRO A 226 7.00 26.23 -10.47
C PRO A 226 6.51 24.92 -9.83
N VAL A 227 5.92 25.00 -8.64
CA VAL A 227 5.39 23.84 -7.90
C VAL A 227 3.88 23.95 -7.73
N ALA A 228 3.12 23.11 -8.44
CA ALA A 228 1.68 22.94 -8.23
C ALA A 228 1.41 21.63 -7.50
N THR A 229 0.83 21.70 -6.29
CA THR A 229 0.75 20.56 -5.37
C THR A 229 -0.51 19.69 -5.54
N GLY A 230 -1.58 20.22 -6.14
CA GLY A 230 -2.86 19.51 -6.28
C GLY A 230 -3.53 19.17 -4.95
N GLU A 231 -4.39 18.14 -4.97
CA GLU A 231 -4.95 17.47 -3.77
C GLU A 231 -4.66 15.98 -3.83
N ASN A 232 -4.52 15.35 -2.66
CA ASN A 232 -4.45 13.91 -2.52
C ASN A 232 -5.81 13.36 -2.15
N SER A 233 -6.19 12.23 -2.76
CA SER A 233 -7.42 11.50 -2.45
C SER A 233 -7.09 10.15 -1.81
N TYR A 234 -7.77 9.84 -0.72
CA TYR A 234 -7.71 8.54 -0.05
C TYR A 234 -9.03 7.81 -0.24
N ASN A 235 -8.96 6.61 -0.80
CA ASN A 235 -10.14 5.79 -1.10
C ASN A 235 -10.16 4.57 -0.16
N VAL A 236 -11.33 4.27 0.41
CA VAL A 236 -11.55 3.12 1.28
C VAL A 236 -12.74 2.32 0.73
N THR A 237 -12.58 1.00 0.65
CA THR A 237 -13.66 0.09 0.28
C THR A 237 -13.94 -0.86 1.43
N VAL A 238 -15.22 -0.97 1.81
CA VAL A 238 -15.69 -1.88 2.86
C VAL A 238 -16.74 -2.83 2.29
N ASN A 239 -16.65 -4.11 2.65
CA ASN A 239 -17.71 -5.08 2.40
C ASN A 239 -18.55 -5.20 3.67
N VAL A 240 -19.85 -4.98 3.54
CA VAL A 240 -20.79 -5.04 4.67
C VAL A 240 -21.88 -6.05 4.37
N THR A 241 -22.14 -6.92 5.33
CA THR A 241 -23.24 -7.90 5.30
C THR A 241 -24.32 -7.46 6.28
N PHE A 242 -25.52 -7.23 5.76
CA PHE A 242 -26.71 -6.91 6.55
C PHE A 242 -27.64 -8.12 6.60
N GLU A 243 -28.27 -8.34 7.74
CA GLU A 243 -29.42 -9.25 7.85
C GLU A 243 -30.62 -8.68 7.08
N ILE A 244 -31.45 -9.53 6.48
CA ILE A 244 -32.74 -9.12 5.93
C ILE A 244 -33.82 -9.32 7.01
N LYS A 245 -34.64 -8.29 7.21
CA LYS A 245 -35.86 -8.35 8.01
C LYS A 245 -37.06 -8.45 7.08
N GLN A 246 -37.81 -9.54 7.26
CA GLN A 246 -39.09 -9.83 6.59
C GLN A 246 -40.24 -9.41 7.51
#